data_AF-A0A3M4YAU2-F1
#
_entry.id   AF-A0A3M4YAU2-F1
#
_cell.length_a   1.000
_cell.length_b   1.000
_cell.length_c   1.000
_cell.angle_alpha   90.00
_cell.angle_beta   90.00
_cell.angle_gamma   90.00
#
_symmetry.space_group_name_H-M   'P 1'
#
loop_
_entity.id
_entity.type
_entity.pdbx_description
1 polymer ?
#
loop_
_entity_poly.entity_id
_entity_poly.type
_entity_poly.pdbx_seq_one_letter_code
_entity_poly.pdbx_strand_id
1 'polypeptide(L)'
;MKEKIKSYLTQNFLFEFDEDITEQDDLIKLGLIDSVGYIQLISFLKKEFGIVFTQEDMMGNVLVSIQNMVEFVEKRATATR
;
A
#
# COMPACT_ATOMS: atom_id res chain seq x y z
N MET A 1 0.36 -11.43 3.32
CA MET A 1 0.74 -10.18 2.62
C MET A 1 -0.09 -9.01 3.15
N LYS A 2 -1.41 -9.07 3.01
CA LYS A 2 -2.37 -8.09 3.53
C LYS A 2 -2.16 -7.72 5.00
N GLU A 3 -2.04 -8.69 5.91
CA GLU A 3 -1.84 -8.41 7.34
C GLU A 3 -0.56 -7.62 7.64
N LYS A 4 0.53 -7.87 6.91
CA LYS A 4 1.77 -7.10 7.05
C LYS A 4 1.56 -5.64 6.66
N ILE A 5 0.86 -5.40 5.55
CA ILE A 5 0.55 -4.03 5.08
C ILE A 5 -0.39 -3.34 6.08
N LYS A 6 -1.45 -4.02 6.54
CA LYS A 6 -2.34 -3.49 7.58
C LYS A 6 -1.56 -3.13 8.84
N SER A 7 -0.78 -4.05 9.37
CA SER A 7 0.04 -3.83 10.57
C SER A 7 1.00 -2.65 10.38
N TYR A 8 1.69 -2.55 9.24
CA TYR A 8 2.54 -1.42 8.92
C TYR A 8 1.76 -0.10 8.91
N LEU A 9 0.56 -0.07 8.31
CA LEU A 9 -0.25 1.13 8.23
C LEU A 9 -0.77 1.56 9.61
N THR A 10 -1.30 0.63 10.39
CA THR A 10 -1.77 0.89 11.76
C THR A 10 -0.65 1.40 12.67
N GLN A 11 0.57 0.86 12.52
CA GLN A 11 1.74 1.29 13.31
C GLN A 11 2.30 2.64 12.88
N ASN A 12 2.33 2.95 11.58
CA ASN A 12 2.94 4.19 11.07
C ASN A 12 1.98 5.38 11.03
N PHE A 13 0.69 5.13 10.77
CA PHE A 13 -0.31 6.17 10.58
C PHE A 13 -1.32 6.26 11.74
N LEU A 14 -1.15 5.43 12.77
CA LEU A 14 -1.94 5.48 14.02
C LEU A 14 -3.46 5.42 13.79
N PHE A 15 -3.91 4.66 12.79
CA PHE A 15 -5.32 4.40 12.53
C PHE A 15 -5.63 2.91 12.53
N GLU A 16 -6.83 2.54 12.94
CA GLU A 16 -7.31 1.15 12.94
C GLU A 16 -8.29 0.93 11.78
N PHE A 17 -8.22 -0.26 11.18
CA PHE A 17 -9.19 -0.69 10.18
C PHE A 17 -10.42 -1.22 10.91
N ASP A 18 -11.52 -0.49 10.83
CA ASP A 18 -12.82 -0.85 11.44
C ASP A 18 -13.92 -0.86 10.37
N GLU A 19 -15.20 -0.85 10.76
CA GLU A 19 -16.34 -0.86 9.83
C GLU A 19 -16.35 0.35 8.87
N ASP A 20 -15.82 1.50 9.31
CA ASP A 20 -15.72 2.72 8.50
C ASP A 20 -14.53 2.75 7.53
N ILE A 21 -13.47 1.96 7.77
CA ILE A 21 -12.24 1.96 6.97
C ILE A 21 -11.96 0.54 6.49
N THR A 22 -12.39 0.25 5.27
CA THR A 22 -12.19 -1.06 4.66
C THR A 22 -10.88 -1.11 3.86
N GLU A 23 -10.50 -2.32 3.46
CA GLU A 23 -9.32 -2.55 2.62
C GLU A 23 -9.46 -2.05 1.17
N GLN A 24 -10.69 -1.73 0.76
CA GLN A 24 -11.02 -1.22 -0.57
C GLN A 24 -11.06 0.30 -0.60
N ASP A 25 -11.10 0.94 0.58
CA ASP A 25 -11.14 2.38 0.68
C ASP A 25 -9.80 3.02 0.31
N ASP A 26 -9.92 4.20 -0.27
CA ASP A 26 -8.79 5.04 -0.66
C ASP A 26 -8.28 5.79 0.56
N LEU A 27 -7.21 5.25 1.16
CA LEU A 27 -6.60 5.75 2.37
C LEU A 27 -6.03 7.17 2.19
N ILE A 28 -5.67 7.55 0.97
CA ILE A 28 -5.18 8.90 0.65
C ILE A 28 -6.36 9.88 0.63
N LYS A 29 -7.47 9.52 -0.02
CA LYS A 29 -8.67 10.36 -0.05
C LYS A 29 -9.34 10.50 1.32
N LEU A 30 -9.26 9.45 2.14
CA LEU A 30 -9.71 9.50 3.53
C LEU A 30 -8.81 10.39 4.41
N GLY A 31 -7.66 10.83 3.90
CA GLY A 31 -6.70 11.63 4.66
C GLY A 31 -5.91 10.83 5.70
N LEU A 32 -5.94 9.49 5.61
CA LEU A 32 -5.16 8.60 6.48
C LEU A 32 -3.70 8.53 6.05
N ILE A 33 -3.43 8.72 4.75
CA ILE A 33 -2.08 8.69 4.18
C ILE A 33 -1.81 9.99 3.43
N ASP A 34 -0.77 10.71 3.86
CA ASP A 34 -0.23 11.85 3.14
C ASP A 34 0.74 11.43 2.03
N SER A 35 1.13 12.40 1.20
CA SER A 35 2.14 12.23 0.14
C SER A 35 3.47 11.65 0.65
N VAL A 36 3.91 12.01 1.87
CA VAL A 36 5.11 11.46 2.50
C VAL A 36 4.90 10.00 2.90
N GLY A 37 3.74 9.71 3.49
CA GLY A 37 3.38 8.36 3.91
C GLY A 37 3.29 7.38 2.74
N TYR A 38 2.76 7.85 1.60
CA TYR A 38 2.71 7.07 0.37
C TYR A 38 4.09 6.63 -0.12
N ILE A 39 5.08 7.54 -0.11
CA ILE A 39 6.46 7.21 -0.51
C ILE A 39 7.12 6.24 0.48
N GLN A 40 6.85 6.38 1.78
CA GLN A 40 7.32 5.43 2.79
C GLN A 40 6.72 4.04 2.58
N LEU A 41 5.40 3.98 2.29
CA LEU A 41 4.70 2.74 2.01
C LEU A 41 5.27 2.04 0.77
N ILE A 42 5.52 2.77 -0.31
CA ILE A 42 6.18 2.23 -1.50
C ILE A 42 7.55 1.66 -1.15
N SER A 43 8.35 2.40 -0.37
CA SER A 43 9.68 1.94 0.06
C SER A 43 9.60 0.68 0.93
N PHE A 44 8.61 0.59 1.82
CA PHE A 44 8.34 -0.60 2.60
C PHE A 44 8.00 -1.79 1.70
N LEU A 45 7.07 -1.63 0.76
CA LEU A 45 6.66 -2.69 -0.17
C LEU A 45 7.82 -3.14 -1.06
N LYS A 46 8.63 -2.21 -1.56
CA LYS A 46 9.87 -2.51 -2.30
C LYS A 46 10.80 -3.40 -1.49
N LYS A 47 11.07 -3.03 -0.24
CA LYS A 47 12.04 -3.71 0.62
C LYS A 47 11.53 -5.06 1.13
N GLU A 48 10.26 -5.12 1.52
CA GLU A 48 9.62 -6.30 2.12
C GLU A 48 9.32 -7.38 1.06
N PHE A 49 8.92 -6.99 -0.16
CA PHE A 49 8.53 -7.94 -1.21
C PHE A 49 9.53 -8.02 -2.37
N GLY A 50 10.57 -7.19 -2.38
CA GLY A 50 11.61 -7.20 -3.43
C GLY A 50 11.12 -6.70 -4.80
N ILE A 51 10.01 -5.96 -4.85
CA ILE A 51 9.42 -5.47 -6.10
C ILE A 51 9.97 -4.11 -6.50
N VAL A 52 9.92 -3.78 -7.79
CA VAL A 52 10.30 -2.46 -8.32
C VAL A 52 9.04 -1.71 -8.76
N PHE A 53 8.91 -0.48 -8.29
CA PHE A 53 7.88 0.46 -8.74
C PHE A 53 8.49 1.45 -9.73
N THR A 54 7.82 1.65 -10.86
CA THR A 54 8.17 2.69 -11.83
C THR A 54 7.56 4.04 -11.44
N GLN A 55 8.03 5.12 -12.08
CA GLN A 55 7.48 6.45 -11.85
C GLN A 55 5.99 6.53 -12.24
N GLU A 56 5.58 5.83 -13.29
CA GLU A 56 4.19 5.70 -13.72
C GLU A 56 3.33 4.98 -12.68
N ASP A 57 3.84 3.89 -12.10
CA ASP A 57 3.13 3.17 -11.02
C ASP A 57 2.89 4.11 -9.82
N MET A 58 3.88 4.92 -9.46
CA MET A 58 3.78 5.88 -8.36
C MET A 58 2.77 6.99 -8.65
N MET A 59 2.74 7.50 -9.89
CA MET A 59 1.81 8.56 -10.31
C MET A 59 0.39 8.04 -10.58
N GLY A 60 0.24 6.76 -10.89
CA GLY A 60 -1.03 6.13 -11.22
C GLY A 60 -1.99 5.95 -10.03
N ASN A 61 -1.59 6.34 -8.81
CA ASN A 61 -2.38 6.16 -7.58
C ASN A 61 -2.84 4.70 -7.39
N VAL A 62 -2.04 3.73 -7.83
CA VAL A 62 -2.40 2.31 -7.73
C VAL A 62 -2.28 1.79 -6.29
N LEU A 63 -1.60 2.49 -5.38
CA LEU A 63 -1.42 2.08 -3.98
C LEU A 63 -2.24 2.95 -3.03
N VAL A 64 -3.50 3.19 -3.37
CA VAL A 64 -4.43 3.95 -2.52
C VAL A 64 -5.18 3.08 -1.52
N SER A 65 -5.37 1.80 -1.82
CA SER A 65 -6.10 0.83 -0.99
C SER A 65 -5.25 -0.41 -0.73
N ILE A 66 -5.51 -1.08 0.40
CA ILE A 66 -4.84 -2.34 0.76
C ILE A 66 -4.99 -3.36 -0.36
N GLN A 67 -6.20 -3.48 -0.92
CA GLN A 67 -6.49 -4.45 -1.97
C GLN A 67 -5.61 -4.21 -3.20
N ASN A 68 -5.53 -2.97 -3.69
CA ASN A 68 -4.72 -2.67 -4.85
C ASN A 68 -3.23 -2.89 -4.58
N MET A 69 -2.76 -2.59 -3.37
CA MET A 69 -1.37 -2.87 -2.98
C MET A 69 -1.07 -4.38 -3.04
N VAL A 70 -1.95 -5.21 -2.48
CA VAL A 70 -1.79 -6.67 -2.49
C VAL A 70 -1.80 -7.18 -3.92
N GLU A 71 -2.79 -6.81 -4.74
CA GLU A 71 -2.87 -7.23 -6.14
C GLU A 71 -1.65 -6.78 -6.95
N PHE A 72 -1.17 -5.56 -6.73
CA PHE A 72 0.00 -5.05 -7.42
C PHE A 72 1.26 -5.83 -7.05
N VAL A 73 1.46 -6.10 -5.75
CA VAL A 73 2.59 -6.89 -5.25
C VAL A 73 2.50 -8.32 -5.78
N GLU A 74 1.33 -8.95 -5.75
CA GLU A 74 1.14 -10.33 -6.24
C GLU A 74 1.42 -10.45 -7.74
N LYS A 75 0.95 -9.48 -8.55
CA LYS A 75 1.23 -9.43 -9.99
C LYS A 75 2.74 -9.34 -10.27
N ARG A 76 3.46 -8.48 -9.54
CA ARG A 76 4.91 -8.28 -9.73
C ARG A 76 5.76 -9.43 -9.16
N ALA A 77 5.37 -9.97 -8.01
CA ALA A 77 6.05 -11.09 -7.37
C ALA A 77 5.94 -12.38 -8.22
N THR A 78 4.79 -12.59 -8.87
CA THR A 78 4.58 -13.76 -9.76
C THR A 78 5.31 -13.60 -11.09
N ALA A 79 5.41 -12.38 -11.62
CA ALA A 79 6.12 -12.11 -12.88
C ALA A 79 7.65 -12.31 -12.81
N THR A 80 8.22 -12.51 -11.62
CA THR A 80 9.67 -12.74 -11.42
C THR A 80 10.00 -14.24 -11.29
N ARG A 81 9.16 -15.13 -11.83
CA ARG A 81 9.32 -16.59 -11.71
C ARG A 81 9.43 -17.30 -13.05
#